data_AF-A0A437QP50-F1
#
_entry.id   AF-A0A437QP50-F1
#
_cell.length_a   1.000
_cell.length_b   1.000
_cell.length_c   1.000
_cell.angle_alpha   90.00
_cell.angle_beta   90.00
_cell.angle_gamma   90.00
#
_symmetry.space_group_name_H-M   'P 1'
#
loop_
_entity.id
_entity.type
_entity.pdbx_description
1 polymer ?
#
loop_
_entity_poly.entity_id
_entity_poly.type
_entity_poly.pdbx_seq_one_letter_code
_entity_poly.pdbx_strand_id
1 'polypeptide(L)'
;MCSWRSWVRRSRAESRLAMRPWSTCRPVKSSGSICWAVSPAICAKPRRLPKLLICCWPTSRQRPRAATARDMIIPAKSRLWSTVAVFAVAVGLTACQTTGGDAYRAPINAAKTQTADDPDKDSGAPTDVSGDSVARDDGDSGITGSIDDYRIEDLSPGERPDISSDEASVWMIADRAERRAANAGNAIKDPALNAYVSDMVCKIAGDYCDDIRVYIVRVPDFNATMSPNGMMSVYSGLLLRARNEAQLATVLSHEIGHYLRRHSYQRMKDTIDKTNGLAFFQVFTAALGVPVVGSIATIATVGSLASFGRDSEREADGYGVLLMARAGFSPHEAPKIWENLDAELGDTPRSRSFFYASHPAISERQTMLRALADEVPIAGGGPGRIGTEEYREALSPHWESLLADEVSKRDYERTERLFDALIADGFRAGAVYYQKGEMYRQRGDEGDEDLALAAYHAATQFIDAPPEVFRARGQIFQRRGLNVEARESYAEYIRRNPEATDRKMIEFVIGGLGS
;
A
#
# COMPACT_ATOMS: atom_id res chain seq x y z
N MET A 1 45.92 50.98 7.23
CA MET A 1 46.08 50.87 8.70
C MET A 1 45.89 49.39 9.04
N CYS A 2 46.91 48.52 9.08
CA CYS A 2 47.94 48.27 10.14
C CYS A 2 47.32 48.21 11.56
N SER A 3 47.52 47.20 12.43
CA SER A 3 48.57 46.17 12.67
C SER A 3 47.95 44.88 13.26
N TRP A 4 48.41 43.62 13.10
CA TRP A 4 49.70 42.93 13.37
C TRP A 4 50.15 42.80 14.85
N ARG A 5 50.15 41.55 15.36
CA ARG A 5 51.21 40.80 16.11
C ARG A 5 50.58 39.57 16.81
N SER A 6 51.17 38.38 16.99
CA SER A 6 52.26 37.59 16.40
C SER A 6 52.53 36.40 17.35
N TRP A 7 52.71 35.17 16.83
CA TRP A 7 53.66 34.08 17.25
C TRP A 7 53.17 32.73 16.63
N VAL A 8 53.79 32.07 15.63
CA VAL A 8 55.11 31.37 15.53
C VAL A 8 55.15 30.12 16.43
N ARG A 9 55.42 28.86 16.03
CA ARG A 9 55.95 28.19 14.81
C ARG A 9 55.77 26.64 14.91
N ARG A 10 55.63 25.98 13.73
CA ARG A 10 56.19 24.68 13.26
C ARG A 10 56.11 23.40 14.12
N SER A 11 55.61 22.32 13.51
CA SER A 11 56.45 21.36 12.76
C SER A 11 55.63 20.44 11.84
N ARG A 12 56.19 20.17 10.65
CA ARG A 12 55.76 19.16 9.67
C ARG A 12 56.41 17.83 10.03
N ALA A 13 55.73 16.72 9.80
CA ALA A 13 56.37 15.48 9.37
C ALA A 13 55.44 14.72 8.41
N GLU A 14 55.94 14.53 7.20
CA GLU A 14 55.42 13.65 6.16
C GLU A 14 55.68 12.20 6.54
N SER A 15 54.80 11.27 6.16
CA SER A 15 55.24 9.92 5.78
C SER A 15 54.24 9.27 4.82
N ARG A 16 54.82 8.83 3.70
CA ARG A 16 54.21 8.23 2.51
C ARG A 16 53.83 6.77 2.73
N LEU A 17 52.89 6.34 1.88
CA LEU A 17 52.70 5.01 1.30
C LEU A 17 53.72 3.91 1.66
N ALA A 18 53.20 2.76 2.10
CA ALA A 18 53.76 1.46 1.71
C ALA A 18 52.66 0.37 1.71
N MET A 19 52.40 -0.18 0.53
CA MET A 19 51.76 -1.48 0.34
C MET A 19 52.55 -2.56 1.10
N ARG A 20 51.86 -3.55 1.68
CA ARG A 20 52.47 -4.81 2.11
C ARG A 20 51.73 -6.02 1.56
N PRO A 21 52.46 -7.11 1.22
CA PRO A 21 51.97 -8.18 0.34
C PRO A 21 51.47 -9.40 1.10
N TRP A 22 50.73 -10.24 0.38
CA TRP A 22 50.38 -11.61 0.75
C TRP A 22 51.61 -12.45 1.11
N SER A 23 51.54 -13.18 2.21
CA SER A 23 52.33 -14.40 2.42
C SER A 23 51.72 -15.34 3.46
N THR A 24 51.39 -16.55 2.95
CA THR A 24 51.64 -17.88 3.53
C THR A 24 50.93 -18.31 4.83
N CYS A 25 49.94 -19.20 4.65
CA CYS A 25 49.54 -20.23 5.60
C CYS A 25 50.60 -21.33 5.74
N ARG A 26 50.82 -21.83 6.98
CA ARG A 26 51.28 -23.19 7.33
C ARG A 26 51.12 -23.45 8.85
N PRO A 27 51.19 -24.71 9.34
CA PRO A 27 50.04 -25.44 9.86
C PRO A 27 50.05 -25.69 11.38
N VAL A 28 48.89 -26.05 11.95
CA VAL A 28 48.78 -26.74 13.24
C VAL A 28 48.21 -28.15 13.00
N LYS A 29 49.01 -29.17 13.37
CA LYS A 29 48.65 -30.59 13.54
C LYS A 29 47.85 -30.71 14.86
N SER A 30 46.61 -31.16 14.89
CA SER A 30 46.05 -32.53 14.75
C SER A 30 46.00 -33.35 16.05
N SER A 31 44.79 -33.54 16.58
CA SER A 31 44.28 -34.75 17.27
C SER A 31 42.80 -34.50 17.58
N GLY A 32 41.80 -35.26 17.12
CA GLY A 32 41.80 -36.53 16.43
C GLY A 32 40.57 -36.76 15.55
N SER A 33 40.72 -37.82 14.76
CA SER A 33 39.89 -38.38 13.69
C SER A 33 38.48 -38.79 14.16
N ILE A 34 37.48 -38.93 13.27
CA ILE A 34 37.30 -40.09 12.38
C ILE A 34 36.56 -39.71 11.06
N CYS A 35 37.09 -40.24 9.94
CA CYS A 35 36.61 -40.22 8.54
C CYS A 35 35.31 -41.04 8.32
N TRP A 36 34.55 -40.93 7.22
CA TRP A 36 34.83 -41.27 5.79
C TRP A 36 33.96 -40.39 4.86
N ALA A 37 34.48 -39.64 3.88
CA ALA A 37 34.82 -40.02 2.47
C ALA A 37 33.72 -40.86 1.79
N VAL A 38 33.15 -40.52 0.61
CA VAL A 38 33.81 -40.42 -0.71
C VAL A 38 33.05 -39.48 -1.67
N SER A 39 33.79 -38.67 -2.44
CA SER A 39 33.42 -38.19 -3.79
C SER A 39 34.50 -38.65 -4.77
N PRO A 40 34.18 -38.74 -6.07
CA PRO A 40 35.15 -38.36 -7.08
C PRO A 40 34.60 -37.32 -8.05
N ALA A 41 35.40 -36.28 -8.28
CA ALA A 41 35.23 -35.29 -9.33
C ALA A 41 35.68 -35.86 -10.70
N ILE A 42 35.01 -35.44 -11.77
CA ILE A 42 35.57 -35.43 -13.14
C ILE A 42 35.30 -34.05 -13.77
N CYS A 43 36.39 -33.40 -14.19
CA CYS A 43 36.39 -32.17 -14.99
C CYS A 43 35.93 -32.44 -16.44
N ALA A 44 35.07 -31.59 -16.99
CA ALA A 44 35.01 -31.31 -18.43
C ALA A 44 34.42 -29.92 -18.76
N LYS A 45 35.13 -29.24 -19.68
CA LYS A 45 35.02 -27.92 -20.33
C LYS A 45 33.63 -27.24 -20.54
N PRO A 46 33.60 -25.89 -20.75
CA PRO A 46 32.38 -25.10 -20.82
C PRO A 46 31.70 -25.21 -22.19
N ARG A 47 30.37 -25.43 -22.18
CA ARG A 47 29.53 -25.35 -23.39
C ARG A 47 28.88 -23.98 -23.52
N ARG A 48 28.90 -23.51 -24.76
CA ARG A 48 28.46 -22.21 -25.28
C ARG A 48 26.98 -21.92 -25.00
N LEU A 49 26.70 -20.66 -24.68
CA LEU A 49 25.38 -20.03 -24.71
C LEU A 49 24.76 -20.10 -26.12
N PRO A 50 23.45 -20.38 -26.27
CA PRO A 50 22.77 -20.18 -27.53
C PRO A 50 22.39 -18.70 -27.70
N LYS A 51 22.66 -18.19 -28.91
CA LYS A 51 22.32 -16.85 -29.40
C LYS A 51 20.79 -16.67 -29.39
N LEU A 52 20.31 -15.60 -28.76
CA LEU A 52 18.97 -15.07 -29.06
C LEU A 52 18.96 -14.53 -30.49
N LEU A 53 18.09 -15.09 -31.32
CA LEU A 53 17.73 -14.54 -32.62
C LEU A 53 16.89 -13.28 -32.41
N ILE A 54 17.43 -12.16 -32.86
CA ILE A 54 16.71 -10.90 -33.09
C ILE A 54 15.94 -11.09 -34.40
N CYS A 55 14.62 -11.21 -34.33
CA CYS A 55 13.76 -11.08 -35.50
C CYS A 55 13.55 -9.58 -35.80
N CYS A 56 14.29 -9.07 -36.79
CA CYS A 56 13.96 -7.82 -37.46
C CYS A 56 12.74 -8.03 -38.36
N TRP A 57 11.70 -7.21 -38.19
CA TRP A 57 10.61 -7.08 -39.15
C TRP A 57 10.85 -5.83 -40.01
N PRO A 58 10.71 -5.91 -41.35
CA PRO A 58 11.00 -4.78 -42.21
C PRO A 58 9.82 -3.80 -42.26
N THR A 59 10.16 -2.51 -42.14
CA THR A 59 9.29 -1.37 -42.43
C THR A 59 8.93 -1.31 -43.92
N SER A 60 7.63 -1.32 -44.24
CA SER A 60 7.14 -0.81 -45.53
C SER A 60 6.08 0.26 -45.31
N ARG A 61 6.42 1.49 -45.74
CA ARG A 61 5.51 2.62 -45.92
C ARG A 61 4.41 2.25 -46.92
N GLN A 62 3.17 2.61 -46.62
CA GLN A 62 2.23 3.16 -47.61
C GLN A 62 1.04 3.84 -46.89
N ARG A 63 0.82 5.12 -47.23
CA ARG A 63 -0.41 5.88 -46.91
C ARG A 63 -1.52 5.42 -47.85
N PRO A 64 -2.79 5.60 -47.46
CA PRO A 64 -3.66 6.38 -48.34
C PRO A 64 -4.50 7.44 -47.61
N ARG A 65 -5.07 8.29 -48.46
CA ARG A 65 -5.70 9.59 -48.22
C ARG A 65 -7.05 9.52 -47.50
N ALA A 66 -7.40 10.67 -46.94
CA ALA A 66 -8.71 11.05 -46.43
C ALA A 66 -9.84 10.93 -47.48
N ALA A 67 -11.03 10.55 -47.01
CA ALA A 67 -12.30 10.87 -47.65
C ALA A 67 -13.35 11.17 -46.56
N THR A 68 -14.19 12.12 -46.89
CA THR A 68 -15.10 12.94 -46.07
C THR A 68 -16.41 12.27 -45.70
N ALA A 69 -17.04 12.78 -44.64
CA ALA A 69 -18.40 12.47 -44.18
C ALA A 69 -19.50 12.97 -45.16
N ARG A 70 -20.62 12.22 -45.25
CA ARG A 70 -21.99 12.70 -44.97
C ARG A 70 -23.08 11.64 -45.19
N ASP A 71 -23.98 11.61 -44.21
CA ASP A 71 -25.44 11.45 -44.25
C ASP A 71 -26.13 10.12 -44.63
N MET A 72 -26.82 9.60 -43.60
CA MET A 72 -28.28 9.37 -43.53
C MET A 72 -28.90 7.98 -43.79
N ILE A 73 -29.69 7.59 -42.76
CA ILE A 73 -30.96 6.84 -42.75
C ILE A 73 -30.94 5.35 -42.31
N ILE A 74 -31.61 5.14 -41.18
CA ILE A 74 -32.10 3.90 -40.55
C ILE A 74 -33.31 3.38 -41.36
N PRO A 75 -33.47 2.05 -41.58
CA PRO A 75 -34.52 1.36 -40.81
C PRO A 75 -34.18 -0.08 -40.35
N ALA A 76 -34.54 -0.33 -39.09
CA ALA A 76 -35.26 -1.47 -38.52
C ALA A 76 -34.98 -2.94 -38.94
N LYS A 77 -34.71 -3.73 -37.88
CA LYS A 77 -35.16 -5.11 -37.59
C LYS A 77 -34.66 -6.26 -38.47
N SER A 78 -33.78 -7.09 -37.90
CA SER A 78 -34.09 -8.51 -37.62
C SER A 78 -32.99 -9.17 -36.80
N ARG A 79 -33.41 -10.01 -35.85
CA ARG A 79 -32.57 -10.89 -35.03
C ARG A 79 -31.97 -11.97 -35.92
N LEU A 80 -30.71 -12.34 -35.70
CA LEU A 80 -30.23 -13.72 -35.83
C LEU A 80 -28.90 -13.89 -35.10
N TRP A 81 -28.87 -14.93 -34.26
CA TRP A 81 -27.73 -15.40 -33.51
C TRP A 81 -26.66 -15.98 -34.44
N SER A 82 -25.38 -15.78 -34.12
CA SER A 82 -24.29 -16.61 -34.64
C SER A 82 -23.13 -16.64 -33.64
N THR A 83 -23.12 -17.72 -32.86
CA THR A 83 -21.96 -18.60 -32.58
C THR A 83 -20.61 -17.95 -32.27
N VAL A 84 -20.24 -17.92 -30.98
CA VAL A 84 -18.84 -17.96 -30.53
C VAL A 84 -18.41 -19.43 -30.44
N ALA A 85 -17.44 -19.80 -31.26
CA ALA A 85 -16.78 -21.10 -31.22
C ALA A 85 -15.80 -21.13 -30.04
N VAL A 86 -16.04 -22.02 -29.07
CA VAL A 86 -15.07 -22.38 -28.03
C VAL A 86 -14.31 -23.62 -28.51
N PHE A 87 -12.99 -23.47 -28.66
CA PHE A 87 -12.08 -24.60 -28.87
C PHE A 87 -11.97 -25.39 -27.55
N ALA A 88 -12.50 -26.61 -27.52
CA ALA A 88 -12.25 -27.58 -26.47
C ALA A 88 -11.07 -28.48 -26.87
N VAL A 89 -10.00 -28.45 -26.08
CA VAL A 89 -8.93 -29.46 -26.14
C VAL A 89 -9.39 -30.67 -25.32
N ALA A 90 -9.53 -31.80 -26.01
CA ALA A 90 -9.83 -33.09 -25.41
C ALA A 90 -8.60 -33.65 -24.70
N VAL A 91 -8.71 -33.95 -23.41
CA VAL A 91 -7.89 -34.96 -22.73
C VAL A 91 -8.83 -36.07 -22.34
N GLY A 92 -8.66 -37.22 -23.00
CA GLY A 92 -9.44 -38.42 -22.74
C GLY A 92 -9.05 -39.04 -21.40
N LEU A 93 -10.05 -39.43 -20.63
CA LEU A 93 -9.93 -40.46 -19.61
C LEU A 93 -11.15 -41.36 -19.70
N THR A 94 -10.84 -42.63 -19.93
CA THR A 94 -11.73 -43.74 -20.20
C THR A 94 -12.60 -44.09 -19.00
N ALA A 95 -13.83 -44.46 -19.30
CA ALA A 95 -14.89 -44.82 -18.38
C ALA A 95 -14.58 -46.01 -17.43
N CYS A 96 -15.19 -45.97 -16.26
CA CYS A 96 -15.73 -47.17 -15.62
C CYS A 96 -17.17 -46.87 -15.18
N GLN A 97 -18.14 -47.55 -15.80
CA GLN A 97 -19.56 -47.48 -15.51
C GLN A 97 -19.89 -48.38 -14.30
N THR A 98 -20.70 -47.87 -13.38
CA THR A 98 -21.69 -48.69 -12.66
C THR A 98 -22.98 -47.88 -12.49
N THR A 99 -24.09 -48.58 -12.71
CA THR A 99 -25.46 -48.14 -12.99
C THR A 99 -26.33 -47.92 -11.75
N GLY A 100 -27.38 -47.09 -11.90
CA GLY A 100 -28.54 -46.95 -11.01
C GLY A 100 -28.78 -45.46 -10.71
N GLY A 101 -29.78 -44.76 -11.24
CA GLY A 101 -31.14 -45.15 -11.54
C GLY A 101 -32.04 -44.69 -10.38
N ASP A 102 -32.50 -43.43 -10.42
CA ASP A 102 -33.93 -43.08 -10.22
C ASP A 102 -34.16 -41.57 -10.25
N ALA A 103 -35.16 -41.19 -11.03
CA ALA A 103 -35.65 -39.84 -11.24
C ALA A 103 -36.70 -39.49 -10.19
N TYR A 104 -36.80 -38.22 -9.75
CA TYR A 104 -38.12 -37.64 -9.47
C TYR A 104 -38.13 -36.11 -9.56
N ARG A 105 -39.24 -35.62 -10.13
CA ARG A 105 -39.56 -34.24 -10.50
C ARG A 105 -39.80 -33.32 -9.30
N ALA A 106 -39.47 -32.04 -9.49
CA ALA A 106 -40.00 -30.90 -8.76
C ALA A 106 -41.53 -30.75 -8.90
N PRO A 107 -42.15 -29.95 -8.02
CA PRO A 107 -43.09 -28.95 -8.52
C PRO A 107 -42.86 -27.55 -7.94
N ILE A 108 -43.20 -26.61 -8.80
CA ILE A 108 -43.32 -25.16 -8.64
C ILE A 108 -44.68 -24.86 -7.98
N ASN A 109 -44.74 -23.87 -7.09
CA ASN A 109 -45.91 -22.99 -6.85
C ASN A 109 -45.41 -21.73 -6.11
N ALA A 110 -45.39 -20.57 -6.76
CA ALA A 110 -46.51 -19.64 -6.98
C ALA A 110 -46.81 -18.75 -5.76
N ALA A 111 -46.69 -17.45 -6.01
CA ALA A 111 -46.69 -16.32 -5.08
C ALA A 111 -48.03 -16.06 -4.39
N LYS A 112 -47.96 -15.45 -3.20
CA LYS A 112 -48.99 -14.52 -2.69
C LYS A 112 -48.36 -13.36 -1.91
N THR A 113 -48.68 -12.17 -2.36
CA THR A 113 -48.57 -10.86 -1.70
C THR A 113 -49.73 -10.65 -0.72
N GLN A 114 -49.48 -10.01 0.44
CA GLN A 114 -50.42 -9.17 1.22
C GLN A 114 -49.63 -8.53 2.39
N THR A 115 -49.36 -7.22 2.34
CA THR A 115 -50.07 -6.09 3.01
C THR A 115 -49.80 -5.96 4.51
N ALA A 116 -49.35 -4.76 4.88
CA ALA A 116 -49.11 -4.27 6.23
C ALA A 116 -50.42 -4.06 7.02
N ASP A 117 -50.34 -4.16 8.36
CA ASP A 117 -50.86 -3.16 9.32
C ASP A 117 -50.53 -3.53 10.78
N ASP A 118 -50.01 -2.52 11.49
CA ASP A 118 -50.01 -2.12 12.93
C ASP A 118 -49.73 -3.07 14.13
N PRO A 119 -49.06 -2.58 15.21
CA PRO A 119 -48.72 -3.31 16.42
C PRO A 119 -49.59 -2.95 17.65
N ASP A 120 -49.83 -3.90 18.55
CA ASP A 120 -49.82 -3.65 20.01
C ASP A 120 -49.95 -4.93 20.86
N LYS A 121 -49.22 -4.93 21.99
CA LYS A 121 -49.52 -5.52 23.31
C LYS A 121 -49.37 -7.03 23.64
N ASP A 122 -48.34 -7.27 24.46
CA ASP A 122 -48.41 -7.57 25.92
C ASP A 122 -48.30 -9.02 26.45
N SER A 123 -47.38 -9.14 27.43
CA SER A 123 -47.33 -10.05 28.58
C SER A 123 -47.15 -11.58 28.41
N GLY A 124 -46.09 -12.11 29.04
CA GLY A 124 -45.94 -13.54 29.36
C GLY A 124 -44.56 -13.91 29.92
N ALA A 125 -44.48 -14.10 31.25
CA ALA A 125 -43.27 -14.51 31.98
C ALA A 125 -43.14 -16.07 32.06
N PRO A 126 -42.11 -16.64 32.73
CA PRO A 126 -41.11 -17.52 32.12
C PRO A 126 -41.38 -19.03 32.33
N THR A 127 -40.80 -19.87 31.47
CA THR A 127 -40.62 -21.31 31.77
C THR A 127 -39.17 -21.71 31.55
N ASP A 128 -38.59 -22.23 32.62
CA ASP A 128 -37.25 -22.77 32.78
C ASP A 128 -37.22 -24.20 32.22
N VAL A 129 -36.35 -24.46 31.24
CA VAL A 129 -35.90 -25.80 30.86
C VAL A 129 -34.41 -25.74 30.55
N SER A 130 -33.64 -26.26 31.49
CA SER A 130 -32.24 -26.62 31.41
C SER A 130 -31.90 -27.56 30.26
N GLY A 131 -30.78 -27.31 29.55
CA GLY A 131 -30.06 -28.33 28.78
C GLY A 131 -29.47 -27.85 27.46
N ASP A 132 -28.15 -27.99 27.34
CA ASP A 132 -27.28 -27.78 26.17
C ASP A 132 -26.93 -26.34 25.78
N SER A 133 -25.76 -25.93 26.27
CA SER A 133 -25.02 -24.72 25.90
C SER A 133 -24.59 -24.75 24.43
N VAL A 134 -25.48 -24.32 23.56
CA VAL A 134 -25.14 -23.71 22.27
C VAL A 134 -25.18 -22.21 22.52
N ALA A 135 -24.01 -21.57 22.57
CA ALA A 135 -23.91 -20.12 22.66
C ALA A 135 -24.67 -19.51 21.47
N ARG A 136 -25.84 -18.94 21.77
CA ARG A 136 -26.54 -18.03 20.87
C ARG A 136 -25.78 -16.71 20.94
N ASP A 137 -25.24 -16.32 19.81
CA ASP A 137 -24.68 -15.00 19.56
C ASP A 137 -25.84 -14.00 19.54
N ASP A 138 -26.18 -13.50 20.72
CA ASP A 138 -27.07 -12.36 20.90
C ASP A 138 -26.22 -11.12 20.65
N GLY A 139 -26.51 -10.36 19.58
CA GLY A 139 -25.73 -9.24 19.05
C GLY A 139 -25.59 -8.01 19.95
N ASP A 140 -25.10 -8.20 21.16
CA ASP A 140 -24.50 -7.21 22.04
C ASP A 140 -23.00 -7.53 22.07
N SER A 141 -22.19 -6.75 21.34
CA SER A 141 -20.74 -6.97 21.27
C SER A 141 -20.06 -6.86 22.64
N GLY A 142 -20.75 -6.39 23.69
CA GLY A 142 -20.17 -6.16 25.03
C GLY A 142 -19.14 -5.04 25.07
N ILE A 143 -18.76 -4.48 23.91
CA ILE A 143 -17.87 -3.33 23.76
C ILE A 143 -18.68 -2.07 24.06
N THR A 144 -18.63 -1.62 25.30
CA THR A 144 -19.19 -0.35 25.79
C THR A 144 -18.28 0.84 25.51
N GLY A 145 -17.04 0.57 25.07
CA GLY A 145 -15.98 1.56 24.90
C GLY A 145 -15.12 1.74 26.16
N SER A 146 -15.37 0.96 27.22
CA SER A 146 -14.53 0.95 28.42
C SER A 146 -13.22 0.24 28.15
N ILE A 147 -12.11 0.73 28.75
CA ILE A 147 -10.80 0.08 28.68
C ILE A 147 -10.81 -1.38 29.16
N ASP A 148 -11.74 -1.73 30.06
CA ASP A 148 -11.89 -3.08 30.59
C ASP A 148 -12.48 -4.06 29.57
N ASP A 149 -13.20 -3.57 28.55
CA ASP A 149 -13.81 -4.38 27.48
C ASP A 149 -12.77 -4.97 26.52
N TYR A 150 -11.54 -4.45 26.57
CA TYR A 150 -10.44 -4.84 25.70
C TYR A 150 -9.45 -5.81 26.37
N ARG A 151 -9.81 -6.39 27.52
CA ARG A 151 -9.03 -7.46 28.19
C ARG A 151 -9.40 -8.84 27.64
N ILE A 152 -8.54 -9.42 26.79
CA ILE A 152 -8.64 -10.84 26.36
C ILE A 152 -7.25 -11.48 26.49
N GLU A 153 -7.19 -12.80 26.70
CA GLU A 153 -5.95 -13.57 26.66
C GLU A 153 -5.33 -13.46 25.26
N ASP A 154 -4.36 -12.55 25.13
CA ASP A 154 -3.60 -12.31 23.90
C ASP A 154 -2.90 -13.61 23.43
N LEU A 155 -2.58 -13.69 22.13
CA LEU A 155 -1.55 -14.62 21.63
C LEU A 155 -0.35 -14.58 22.58
N SER A 156 0.29 -15.71 22.91
CA SER A 156 1.55 -15.60 23.66
C SER A 156 2.65 -15.08 22.72
N PRO A 157 3.53 -14.15 23.17
CA PRO A 157 4.65 -13.72 22.34
C PRO A 157 5.48 -14.90 21.82
N GLY A 158 5.78 -14.92 20.52
CA GLY A 158 6.51 -16.02 19.88
C GLY A 158 5.69 -17.29 19.62
N GLU A 159 4.42 -17.32 19.98
CA GLU A 159 3.54 -18.46 19.74
C GLU A 159 3.36 -18.69 18.24
N ARG A 160 3.46 -19.96 17.85
CA ARG A 160 3.17 -20.41 16.49
C ARG A 160 2.04 -21.43 16.53
N PRO A 161 1.17 -21.44 15.50
CA PRO A 161 0.12 -22.43 15.42
C PRO A 161 0.71 -23.84 15.34
N ASP A 162 0.01 -24.81 15.92
CA ASP A 162 0.37 -26.21 15.75
C ASP A 162 0.39 -26.56 14.26
N ILE A 163 1.43 -27.26 13.80
CA ILE A 163 1.66 -27.53 12.37
C ILE A 163 0.53 -28.33 11.71
N SER A 164 -0.26 -29.06 12.49
CA SER A 164 -1.42 -29.84 12.03
C SER A 164 -2.72 -29.05 11.99
N SER A 165 -2.74 -27.82 12.50
CA SER A 165 -3.92 -26.95 12.53
C SER A 165 -4.21 -26.27 11.19
N ASP A 166 -5.47 -25.90 10.97
CA ASP A 166 -5.87 -25.07 9.83
C ASP A 166 -5.17 -23.71 9.84
N GLU A 167 -4.84 -23.17 11.01
CA GLU A 167 -4.12 -21.90 11.13
C GLU A 167 -2.69 -21.98 10.58
N ALA A 168 -1.98 -23.08 10.84
CA ALA A 168 -0.66 -23.30 10.27
C ALA A 168 -0.69 -23.31 8.73
N SER A 169 -1.79 -23.79 8.13
CA SER A 169 -1.97 -23.76 6.68
C SER A 169 -2.17 -22.33 6.14
N VAL A 170 -2.88 -21.49 6.88
CA VAL A 170 -3.05 -20.05 6.59
C VAL A 170 -1.72 -19.31 6.73
N TRP A 171 -0.96 -19.60 7.78
CA TRP A 171 0.38 -19.03 7.98
C TRP A 171 1.33 -19.43 6.84
N MET A 172 1.27 -20.68 6.35
CA MET A 172 2.09 -21.10 5.21
C MET A 172 1.78 -20.31 3.92
N ILE A 173 0.51 -19.93 3.70
CA ILE A 173 0.12 -19.04 2.60
C ILE A 173 0.72 -17.64 2.81
N ALA A 174 0.58 -17.10 4.02
CA ALA A 174 1.11 -15.79 4.40
C ALA A 174 2.64 -15.72 4.26
N ASP A 175 3.38 -16.71 4.76
CA ASP A 175 4.85 -16.80 4.64
C ASP A 175 5.31 -16.76 3.18
N ARG A 176 4.50 -17.30 2.26
CA ARG A 176 4.81 -17.27 0.84
C ARG A 176 4.50 -15.92 0.21
N ALA A 177 3.39 -15.30 0.61
CA ALA A 177 3.06 -13.94 0.20
C ALA A 177 4.16 -12.97 0.67
N GLU A 178 4.62 -13.12 1.92
CA GLU A 178 5.73 -12.37 2.50
C GLU A 178 7.02 -12.53 1.69
N ARG A 179 7.43 -13.76 1.36
CA ARG A 179 8.61 -13.99 0.51
C ARG A 179 8.51 -13.29 -0.85
N ARG A 180 7.32 -13.19 -1.43
CA ARG A 180 7.09 -12.47 -2.69
C ARG A 180 7.17 -10.95 -2.48
N ALA A 181 6.51 -10.44 -1.46
CA ALA A 181 6.49 -9.02 -1.13
C ALA A 181 7.88 -8.48 -0.77
N ALA A 182 8.64 -9.19 0.07
CA ALA A 182 10.00 -8.83 0.46
C ALA A 182 10.96 -8.67 -0.75
N ASN A 183 10.69 -9.38 -1.84
CA ASN A 183 11.49 -9.36 -3.06
C ASN A 183 10.84 -8.56 -4.20
N ALA A 184 9.68 -7.96 -3.99
CA ALA A 184 8.95 -7.25 -5.02
C ALA A 184 9.67 -5.95 -5.42
N GLY A 185 9.56 -5.59 -6.71
CA GLY A 185 10.21 -4.38 -7.26
C GLY A 185 9.64 -3.06 -6.70
N ASN A 186 8.46 -3.11 -6.09
CA ASN A 186 7.82 -1.97 -5.44
C ASN A 186 8.10 -1.90 -3.93
N ALA A 187 8.94 -2.77 -3.36
CA ALA A 187 9.37 -2.61 -1.97
C ALA A 187 10.31 -1.39 -1.82
N ILE A 188 10.04 -0.52 -0.85
CA ILE A 188 10.91 0.60 -0.50
C ILE A 188 11.99 0.08 0.43
N LYS A 189 13.24 -0.01 -0.05
CA LYS A 189 14.36 -0.68 0.65
C LYS A 189 15.29 0.28 1.39
N ASP A 190 14.88 1.54 1.58
CA ASP A 190 15.69 2.52 2.29
C ASP A 190 15.84 2.11 3.76
N PRO A 191 17.07 1.85 4.26
CA PRO A 191 17.26 1.30 5.59
C PRO A 191 16.83 2.25 6.69
N ALA A 192 16.98 3.57 6.50
CA ALA A 192 16.60 4.57 7.48
C ALA A 192 15.07 4.60 7.68
N LEU A 193 14.31 4.68 6.58
CA LEU A 193 12.85 4.67 6.65
C LEU A 193 12.31 3.33 7.19
N ASN A 194 12.89 2.19 6.78
CA ASN A 194 12.45 0.88 7.29
C ASN A 194 12.72 0.74 8.78
N ALA A 195 13.90 1.16 9.27
CA ALA A 195 14.20 1.16 10.70
C ALA A 195 13.23 2.06 11.47
N TYR A 196 13.00 3.28 10.98
CA TYR A 196 12.08 4.22 11.59
C TYR A 196 10.66 3.66 11.80
N VAL A 197 10.06 3.10 10.74
CA VAL A 197 8.71 2.51 10.85
C VAL A 197 8.73 1.22 11.70
N SER A 198 9.78 0.40 11.59
CA SER A 198 9.91 -0.81 12.40
C SER A 198 10.05 -0.50 13.89
N ASP A 199 10.81 0.53 14.25
CA ASP A 199 10.97 0.97 15.64
C ASP A 199 9.64 1.47 16.23
N MET A 200 8.84 2.19 15.44
CA MET A 200 7.48 2.58 15.83
C MET A 200 6.60 1.35 16.07
N VAL A 201 6.58 0.39 15.14
CA VAL A 201 5.82 -0.85 15.27
C VAL A 201 6.25 -1.65 16.50
N CYS A 202 7.57 -1.79 16.72
CA CYS A 202 8.12 -2.47 17.89
C CYS A 202 7.67 -1.83 19.20
N LYS A 203 7.69 -0.48 19.26
CA LYS A 203 7.23 0.28 20.43
C LYS A 203 5.74 0.07 20.72
N ILE A 204 4.92 -0.02 19.68
CA ILE A 204 3.47 -0.25 19.78
C ILE A 204 3.17 -1.70 20.18
N ALA A 205 3.85 -2.66 19.55
CA ALA A 205 3.67 -4.08 19.76
C ALA A 205 4.20 -4.55 21.13
N GLY A 206 5.19 -3.86 21.71
CA GLY A 206 5.77 -4.23 23.01
C GLY A 206 6.41 -5.62 22.94
N ASP A 207 5.92 -6.55 23.76
CA ASP A 207 6.46 -7.91 23.85
C ASP A 207 6.31 -8.71 22.54
N TYR A 208 5.40 -8.28 21.64
CA TYR A 208 5.18 -8.87 20.31
C TYR A 208 6.07 -8.31 19.20
N CYS A 209 7.04 -7.45 19.53
CA CYS A 209 7.90 -6.83 18.53
C CYS A 209 8.60 -7.86 17.61
N ASP A 210 9.12 -8.96 18.17
CA ASP A 210 9.81 -10.01 17.40
C ASP A 210 8.86 -10.83 16.50
N ASP A 211 7.55 -10.75 16.74
CA ASP A 211 6.53 -11.46 15.96
C ASP A 211 6.13 -10.70 14.69
N ILE A 212 6.45 -9.41 14.58
CA ILE A 212 5.98 -8.54 13.50
C ILE A 212 7.14 -8.14 12.58
N ARG A 213 6.97 -8.34 11.27
CA ARG A 213 7.95 -7.96 10.24
C ARG A 213 7.32 -6.94 9.31
N VAL A 214 7.95 -5.76 9.23
CA VAL A 214 7.41 -4.60 8.52
C VAL A 214 8.00 -4.51 7.11
N TYR A 215 7.12 -4.27 6.13
CA TYR A 215 7.48 -4.04 4.74
C TYR A 215 6.82 -2.77 4.22
N ILE A 216 7.61 -1.78 3.84
CA ILE A 216 7.09 -0.57 3.20
C ILE A 216 6.97 -0.81 1.69
N VAL A 217 5.77 -0.65 1.15
CA VAL A 217 5.47 -0.90 -0.26
C VAL A 217 5.05 0.39 -0.96
N ARG A 218 5.64 0.61 -2.14
CA ARG A 218 5.36 1.76 -3.02
C ARG A 218 4.02 1.54 -3.72
N VAL A 219 2.96 1.88 -3.01
CA VAL A 219 1.56 1.84 -3.45
C VAL A 219 0.93 3.14 -2.94
N PRO A 220 0.51 4.07 -3.82
CA PRO A 220 0.07 5.40 -3.42
C PRO A 220 -1.38 5.44 -2.89
N ASP A 221 -1.85 4.33 -2.31
CA ASP A 221 -3.15 4.26 -1.64
C ASP A 221 -2.97 4.38 -0.13
N PHE A 222 -3.95 4.98 0.54
CA PHE A 222 -4.01 5.02 2.00
C PHE A 222 -4.33 3.63 2.51
N ASN A 223 -3.33 2.88 2.97
CA ASN A 223 -3.53 1.57 3.57
C ASN A 223 -2.35 1.09 4.41
N ALA A 224 -2.63 0.18 5.33
CA ALA A 224 -1.68 -0.77 5.88
C ALA A 224 -2.41 -2.12 6.01
N THR A 225 -1.67 -3.22 6.02
CA THR A 225 -2.28 -4.54 6.20
C THR A 225 -1.44 -5.41 7.10
N MET A 226 -2.13 -6.30 7.81
CA MET A 226 -1.50 -7.27 8.69
C MET A 226 -1.91 -8.71 8.35
N SER A 227 -0.90 -9.54 8.10
CA SER A 227 -1.08 -10.96 7.82
C SER A 227 -1.12 -11.77 9.12
N PRO A 228 -1.80 -12.93 9.13
CA PRO A 228 -1.87 -13.82 10.30
C PRO A 228 -0.50 -14.25 10.86
N ASN A 229 0.54 -14.32 10.02
CA ASN A 229 1.87 -14.71 10.45
C ASN A 229 2.67 -13.57 11.10
N GLY A 230 2.16 -12.32 11.11
CA GLY A 230 2.85 -11.12 11.58
C GLY A 230 3.55 -10.29 10.49
N MET A 231 3.34 -10.61 9.20
CA MET A 231 3.80 -9.75 8.11
C MET A 231 2.91 -8.50 8.02
N MET A 232 3.48 -7.33 8.34
CA MET A 232 2.85 -6.04 8.16
C MET A 232 3.31 -5.39 6.85
N SER A 233 2.37 -4.91 6.03
CA SER A 233 2.66 -4.07 4.86
C SER A 233 2.17 -2.64 5.09
N VAL A 234 3.06 -1.65 4.92
CA VAL A 234 2.73 -0.23 5.05
C VAL A 234 2.78 0.42 3.68
N TYR A 235 1.66 1.00 3.21
CA TYR A 235 1.60 1.55 1.86
C TYR A 235 2.14 2.97 1.85
N SER A 236 2.87 3.32 0.80
CA SER A 236 3.48 4.64 0.65
C SER A 236 2.45 5.77 0.62
N GLY A 237 1.22 5.51 0.18
CA GLY A 237 0.11 6.46 0.22
C GLY A 237 -0.39 6.78 1.64
N LEU A 238 -0.24 5.87 2.61
CA LEU A 238 -0.47 6.15 4.03
C LEU A 238 0.61 7.12 4.56
N LEU A 239 1.88 6.87 4.23
CA LEU A 239 2.99 7.75 4.64
C LEU A 239 2.84 9.17 4.08
N LEU A 240 2.33 9.32 2.85
CA LEU A 240 2.04 10.64 2.30
C LEU A 240 0.93 11.40 3.07
N ARG A 241 0.00 10.67 3.71
CA ARG A 241 -1.23 11.23 4.29
C ARG A 241 -1.17 11.43 5.81
N ALA A 242 -0.48 10.58 6.57
CA ALA A 242 -0.28 10.87 7.99
C ALA A 242 0.54 12.17 8.16
N ARG A 243 0.17 13.00 9.14
CA ARG A 243 0.81 14.30 9.39
C ARG A 243 1.90 14.26 10.45
N ASN A 244 1.94 13.20 11.24
CA ASN A 244 2.85 13.02 12.36
C ASN A 244 2.93 11.54 12.78
N GLU A 245 3.85 11.21 13.68
CA GLU A 245 4.00 9.85 14.21
C GLU A 245 2.73 9.30 14.85
N ALA A 246 1.99 10.10 15.62
CA ALA A 246 0.81 9.62 16.32
C ALA A 246 -0.34 9.23 15.37
N GLN A 247 -0.52 9.97 14.28
CA GLN A 247 -1.47 9.62 13.21
C GLN A 247 -1.05 8.32 12.49
N LEU A 248 0.24 8.16 12.18
CA LEU A 248 0.73 6.89 11.64
C LEU A 248 0.53 5.75 12.64
N ALA A 249 0.85 5.99 13.92
CA ALA A 249 0.70 5.03 15.01
C ALA A 249 -0.74 4.55 15.14
N THR A 250 -1.76 5.40 14.93
CA THR A 250 -3.17 4.98 14.91
C THR A 250 -3.44 3.84 13.93
N VAL A 251 -2.96 3.97 12.69
CA VAL A 251 -3.18 2.94 11.67
C VAL A 251 -2.33 1.70 11.98
N LEU A 252 -1.08 1.87 12.38
CA LEU A 252 -0.22 0.74 12.76
C LEU A 252 -0.79 -0.03 13.97
N SER A 253 -1.31 0.67 14.98
CA SER A 253 -1.90 0.06 16.17
C SER A 253 -3.21 -0.66 15.87
N HIS A 254 -4.01 -0.14 14.93
CA HIS A 254 -5.21 -0.81 14.45
C HIS A 254 -4.85 -2.15 13.78
N GLU A 255 -3.85 -2.15 12.90
CA GLU A 255 -3.34 -3.38 12.27
C GLU A 255 -2.75 -4.38 13.28
N ILE A 256 -2.02 -3.90 14.30
CA ILE A 256 -1.54 -4.75 15.40
C ILE A 256 -2.71 -5.30 16.22
N GLY A 257 -3.78 -4.53 16.41
CA GLY A 257 -5.03 -5.01 17.02
C GLY A 257 -5.62 -6.20 16.24
N HIS A 258 -5.70 -6.10 14.91
CA HIS A 258 -6.12 -7.23 14.07
C HIS A 258 -5.23 -8.47 14.22
N TYR A 259 -3.91 -8.29 14.36
CA TYR A 259 -2.97 -9.38 14.59
C TYR A 259 -3.24 -10.09 15.92
N LEU A 260 -3.22 -9.32 17.01
CA LEU A 260 -3.33 -9.86 18.37
C LEU A 260 -4.70 -10.49 18.63
N ARG A 261 -5.76 -9.95 18.01
CA ARG A 261 -7.10 -10.53 18.04
C ARG A 261 -7.34 -11.63 17.00
N ARG A 262 -6.32 -12.00 16.21
CA ARG A 262 -6.37 -13.07 15.19
C ARG A 262 -7.52 -12.91 14.19
N HIS A 263 -7.96 -11.68 13.92
CA HIS A 263 -9.10 -11.40 13.04
C HIS A 263 -8.92 -11.97 11.63
N SER A 264 -7.70 -11.87 11.09
CA SER A 264 -7.37 -12.42 9.76
C SER A 264 -7.52 -13.94 9.71
N TYR A 265 -7.15 -14.65 10.78
CA TYR A 265 -7.32 -16.10 10.87
C TYR A 265 -8.81 -16.46 11.03
N GLN A 266 -9.51 -15.84 11.97
CA GLN A 266 -10.94 -16.07 12.22
C GLN A 266 -11.77 -15.86 10.95
N ARG A 267 -11.50 -14.78 10.21
CA ARG A 267 -12.16 -14.47 8.93
C ARG A 267 -11.91 -15.53 7.85
N MET A 268 -10.69 -16.05 7.77
CA MET A 268 -10.34 -17.12 6.83
C MET A 268 -11.02 -18.43 7.23
N LYS A 269 -10.99 -18.79 8.52
CA LYS A 269 -11.70 -19.94 9.07
C LYS A 269 -13.20 -19.87 8.76
N ASP A 270 -13.83 -18.74 9.03
CA ASP A 270 -15.21 -18.46 8.67
C ASP A 270 -15.49 -18.68 7.18
N THR A 271 -14.57 -18.25 6.32
CA THR A 271 -14.72 -18.43 4.87
C THR A 271 -14.56 -19.89 4.46
N ILE A 272 -13.61 -20.62 5.06
CA ILE A 272 -13.43 -22.06 4.85
C ILE A 272 -14.72 -22.79 5.20
N ASP A 273 -15.23 -22.52 6.40
CA ASP A 273 -16.41 -23.15 6.98
C ASP A 273 -17.68 -22.82 6.15
N LYS A 274 -17.82 -21.58 5.66
CA LYS A 274 -18.97 -21.13 4.85
C LYS A 274 -18.92 -21.57 3.37
N THR A 275 -17.74 -21.84 2.81
CA THR A 275 -17.57 -22.12 1.35
C THR A 275 -17.27 -23.60 1.03
N ASN A 276 -17.46 -24.51 2.00
CA ASN A 276 -17.10 -25.93 1.88
C ASN A 276 -15.63 -26.14 1.41
N GLY A 277 -14.72 -25.23 1.79
CA GLY A 277 -13.29 -25.30 1.45
C GLY A 277 -12.87 -24.97 0.01
N LEU A 278 -13.80 -24.75 -0.94
CA LEU A 278 -13.45 -24.50 -2.34
C LEU A 278 -12.73 -23.15 -2.54
N ALA A 279 -13.16 -22.09 -1.86
CA ALA A 279 -12.50 -20.78 -1.92
C ALA A 279 -11.09 -20.85 -1.31
N PHE A 280 -10.96 -21.55 -0.19
CA PHE A 280 -9.68 -21.79 0.45
C PHE A 280 -8.72 -22.59 -0.45
N PHE A 281 -9.23 -23.63 -1.11
CA PHE A 281 -8.45 -24.41 -2.08
C PHE A 281 -7.94 -23.54 -3.24
N GLN A 282 -8.75 -22.58 -3.74
CA GLN A 282 -8.32 -21.65 -4.79
C GLN A 282 -7.22 -20.68 -4.31
N VAL A 283 -7.36 -20.12 -3.11
CA VAL A 283 -6.32 -19.25 -2.51
C VAL A 283 -5.05 -20.05 -2.24
N PHE A 284 -5.17 -21.26 -1.69
CA PHE A 284 -4.07 -22.18 -1.43
C PHE A 284 -3.34 -22.59 -2.71
N THR A 285 -4.05 -22.96 -3.77
CA THR A 285 -3.44 -23.34 -5.06
C THR A 285 -2.77 -22.16 -5.78
N ALA A 286 -3.36 -20.95 -5.71
CA ALA A 286 -2.71 -19.72 -6.17
C ALA A 286 -1.41 -19.44 -5.37
N ALA A 287 -1.44 -19.64 -4.05
CA ALA A 287 -0.25 -19.59 -3.23
C ALA A 287 0.77 -20.64 -3.70
N LEU A 288 0.35 -21.86 -4.04
CA LEU A 288 1.22 -22.91 -4.59
C LEU A 288 1.91 -22.55 -5.93
N GLY A 289 1.53 -21.45 -6.59
CA GLY A 289 2.09 -21.03 -7.87
C GLY A 289 1.41 -21.73 -9.06
N VAL A 290 0.29 -22.40 -8.80
CA VAL A 290 -0.57 -22.95 -9.86
C VAL A 290 -1.39 -21.78 -10.40
N PRO A 291 -1.32 -21.46 -11.71
CA PRO A 291 -2.17 -20.43 -12.28
C PRO A 291 -3.63 -20.83 -12.13
N VAL A 292 -4.37 -20.11 -11.28
CA VAL A 292 -5.82 -20.29 -11.13
C VAL A 292 -6.48 -19.80 -12.41
N VAL A 293 -7.01 -20.72 -13.20
CA VAL A 293 -7.69 -20.41 -14.45
C VAL A 293 -9.06 -19.79 -14.14
N GLY A 294 -9.19 -18.48 -14.42
CA GLY A 294 -10.37 -17.89 -15.03
C GLY A 294 -11.69 -17.83 -14.25
N SER A 295 -11.81 -16.99 -13.21
CA SER A 295 -13.11 -16.36 -12.93
C SER A 295 -12.98 -15.02 -12.22
N ILE A 296 -13.76 -14.03 -12.67
CA ILE A 296 -14.02 -12.76 -11.96
C ILE A 296 -14.45 -13.00 -10.50
N ALA A 297 -15.04 -14.18 -10.22
CA ALA A 297 -15.36 -14.65 -8.88
C ALA A 297 -14.14 -14.73 -7.95
N THR A 298 -12.94 -15.11 -8.42
CA THR A 298 -11.74 -15.20 -7.58
C THR A 298 -11.27 -13.82 -7.08
N ILE A 299 -11.39 -12.78 -7.91
CA ILE A 299 -11.05 -11.40 -7.52
C ILE A 299 -12.08 -10.86 -6.51
N ALA A 300 -13.37 -11.15 -6.72
CA ALA A 300 -14.43 -10.77 -5.79
C ALA A 300 -14.32 -11.52 -4.45
N THR A 301 -13.91 -12.79 -4.44
CA THR A 301 -13.65 -13.58 -3.23
C THR A 301 -12.40 -13.09 -2.49
N VAL A 302 -11.33 -12.70 -3.19
CA VAL A 302 -10.14 -12.10 -2.56
C VAL A 302 -10.44 -10.70 -2.01
N GLY A 303 -11.26 -9.90 -2.70
CA GLY A 303 -11.74 -8.61 -2.19
C GLY A 303 -12.67 -8.74 -0.98
N SER A 304 -13.55 -9.75 -0.96
CA SER A 304 -14.42 -10.01 0.22
C SER A 304 -13.66 -10.61 1.41
N LEU A 305 -12.49 -11.21 1.18
CA LEU A 305 -11.56 -11.65 2.22
C LEU A 305 -10.78 -10.48 2.84
N ALA A 306 -10.72 -9.31 2.19
CA ALA A 306 -10.02 -8.12 2.68
C ALA A 306 -10.89 -7.19 3.55
N SER A 307 -12.16 -7.55 3.77
CA SER A 307 -13.12 -6.78 4.58
C SER A 307 -13.41 -7.51 5.88
N PHE A 308 -13.15 -6.85 7.01
CA PHE A 308 -13.49 -7.36 8.33
C PHE A 308 -14.94 -7.01 8.71
N GLY A 309 -15.52 -7.81 9.61
CA GLY A 309 -16.82 -7.50 10.19
C GLY A 309 -16.77 -6.20 10.99
N ARG A 310 -17.92 -5.53 11.15
CA ARG A 310 -18.01 -4.28 11.93
C ARG A 310 -17.47 -4.42 13.34
N ASP A 311 -17.70 -5.57 13.99
CA ASP A 311 -17.27 -5.79 15.36
C ASP A 311 -15.75 -5.97 15.47
N SER A 312 -15.12 -6.72 14.55
CA SER A 312 -13.66 -6.83 14.46
C SER A 312 -12.97 -5.47 14.23
N GLU A 313 -13.60 -4.59 13.46
CA GLU A 313 -13.11 -3.24 13.21
C GLU A 313 -13.22 -2.33 14.43
N ARG A 314 -14.36 -2.37 15.15
CA ARG A 314 -14.53 -1.66 16.42
C ARG A 314 -13.54 -2.14 17.49
N GLU A 315 -13.32 -3.46 17.53
CA GLU A 315 -12.38 -4.08 18.44
C GLU A 315 -10.93 -3.69 18.12
N ALA A 316 -10.55 -3.71 16.84
CA ALA A 316 -9.22 -3.29 16.38
C ALA A 316 -8.98 -1.78 16.59
N ASP A 317 -9.97 -0.93 16.33
CA ASP A 317 -9.89 0.50 16.61
C ASP A 317 -9.70 0.77 18.11
N GLY A 318 -10.52 0.12 18.96
CA GLY A 318 -10.44 0.29 20.41
C GLY A 318 -9.12 -0.19 21.01
N TYR A 319 -8.72 -1.42 20.66
CA TYR A 319 -7.44 -1.99 21.09
C TYR A 319 -6.25 -1.19 20.53
N GLY A 320 -6.36 -0.69 19.29
CA GLY A 320 -5.36 0.18 18.68
C GLY A 320 -5.10 1.45 19.48
N VAL A 321 -6.16 2.14 19.93
CA VAL A 321 -6.01 3.33 20.79
C VAL A 321 -5.28 3.01 22.09
N LEU A 322 -5.60 1.88 22.71
CA LEU A 322 -4.91 1.41 23.92
C LEU A 322 -3.43 1.14 23.68
N LEU A 323 -3.10 0.44 22.59
CA LEU A 323 -1.73 0.12 22.22
C LEU A 323 -0.91 1.39 21.94
N MET A 324 -1.44 2.33 21.15
CA MET A 324 -0.70 3.56 20.86
C MET A 324 -0.52 4.43 22.10
N ALA A 325 -1.52 4.50 22.99
CA ALA A 325 -1.42 5.23 24.26
C ALA A 325 -0.42 4.57 25.22
N ARG A 326 -0.40 3.22 25.30
CA ARG A 326 0.61 2.45 26.05
C ARG A 326 2.02 2.66 25.49
N ALA A 327 2.16 2.84 24.19
CA ALA A 327 3.42 3.20 23.53
C ALA A 327 3.78 4.69 23.70
N GLY A 328 2.92 5.49 24.36
CA GLY A 328 3.12 6.90 24.66
C GLY A 328 2.82 7.85 23.50
N PHE A 329 2.13 7.39 22.45
CA PHE A 329 1.61 8.26 21.39
C PHE A 329 0.30 8.93 21.82
N SER A 330 0.03 10.12 21.29
CA SER A 330 -1.19 10.88 21.57
C SER A 330 -2.42 10.22 20.91
N PRO A 331 -3.38 9.67 21.66
CA PRO A 331 -4.60 9.10 21.10
C PRO A 331 -5.52 10.17 20.49
N HIS A 332 -5.39 11.44 20.87
CA HIS A 332 -6.15 12.55 20.27
C HIS A 332 -5.81 12.81 18.79
N GLU A 333 -4.76 12.19 18.24
CA GLU A 333 -4.45 12.23 16.81
C GLU A 333 -5.18 11.14 16.01
N ALA A 334 -5.71 10.11 16.68
CA ALA A 334 -6.42 9.00 16.05
C ALA A 334 -7.66 9.42 15.24
N PRO A 335 -8.58 10.27 15.74
CA PRO A 335 -9.70 10.72 14.92
C PRO A 335 -9.25 11.63 13.76
N LYS A 336 -8.15 12.39 13.93
CA LYS A 336 -7.70 13.40 12.95
C LYS A 336 -7.22 12.79 11.64
N ILE A 337 -6.55 11.65 11.65
CA ILE A 337 -6.14 11.00 10.39
C ILE A 337 -7.36 10.60 9.55
N TRP A 338 -8.45 10.19 10.20
CA TRP A 338 -9.70 9.85 9.54
C TRP A 338 -10.47 11.09 9.07
N GLU A 339 -10.46 12.18 9.85
CA GLU A 339 -10.99 13.48 9.43
C GLU A 339 -10.29 14.00 8.17
N ASN A 340 -8.96 13.92 8.14
CA ASN A 340 -8.16 14.29 6.98
C ASN A 340 -8.51 13.44 5.75
N LEU A 341 -8.66 12.12 5.95
CA LEU A 341 -9.05 11.22 4.86
C LEU A 341 -10.47 11.50 4.36
N ASP A 342 -11.43 11.77 5.24
CA ASP A 342 -12.82 12.09 4.87
C ASP A 342 -12.89 13.38 4.04
N ALA A 343 -12.17 14.42 4.47
CA ALA A 343 -12.03 15.67 3.73
C ALA A 343 -11.38 15.49 2.34
N GLU A 344 -10.41 14.57 2.23
CA GLU A 344 -9.80 14.21 0.95
C GLU A 344 -10.78 13.45 0.03
N LEU A 345 -11.54 12.50 0.58
CA LEU A 345 -12.48 11.69 -0.20
C LEU A 345 -13.63 12.52 -0.75
N GLY A 346 -14.16 13.46 0.03
CA GLY A 346 -15.32 14.27 -0.33
C GLY A 346 -16.56 13.42 -0.64
N ASP A 347 -17.53 14.01 -1.36
CA ASP A 347 -18.84 13.38 -1.58
C ASP A 347 -18.90 12.38 -2.75
N THR A 348 -17.81 12.13 -3.48
CA THR A 348 -17.90 11.34 -4.72
C THR A 348 -18.04 9.83 -4.42
N PRO A 349 -19.03 9.11 -5.02
CA PRO A 349 -19.28 7.68 -4.72
C PRO A 349 -18.12 6.74 -5.06
N ARG A 350 -17.31 7.09 -6.07
CA ARG A 350 -16.17 6.29 -6.53
C ARG A 350 -15.01 6.31 -5.54
N SER A 351 -14.73 7.46 -4.93
CA SER A 351 -13.65 7.64 -3.96
C SER A 351 -13.94 6.94 -2.63
N ARG A 352 -15.21 6.97 -2.21
CA ARG A 352 -15.71 6.27 -1.03
C ARG A 352 -15.61 4.73 -1.15
N SER A 353 -15.88 4.18 -2.33
CA SER A 353 -16.07 2.73 -2.54
C SER A 353 -14.90 1.81 -2.15
N PHE A 354 -13.62 2.18 -2.40
CA PHE A 354 -12.50 1.25 -2.17
C PHE A 354 -12.09 1.16 -0.69
N PHE A 355 -12.13 2.27 0.05
CA PHE A 355 -11.79 2.29 1.49
C PHE A 355 -12.95 1.75 2.34
N TYR A 356 -14.20 2.11 2.00
CA TYR A 356 -15.39 1.57 2.68
C TYR A 356 -15.69 0.10 2.33
N ALA A 357 -15.00 -0.47 1.33
CA ALA A 357 -15.09 -1.89 1.05
C ALA A 357 -14.38 -2.72 2.14
N SER A 358 -13.29 -2.22 2.73
CA SER A 358 -12.55 -2.94 3.80
C SER A 358 -12.87 -2.44 5.22
N HIS A 359 -13.32 -1.19 5.41
CA HIS A 359 -13.59 -0.62 6.74
C HIS A 359 -14.97 0.09 6.82
N PRO A 360 -15.65 0.08 8.00
CA PRO A 360 -16.98 0.69 8.19
C PRO A 360 -17.00 2.22 8.05
N ALA A 361 -18.18 2.83 8.25
CA ALA A 361 -18.39 4.27 8.07
C ALA A 361 -17.46 5.11 8.97
N ILE A 362 -16.75 6.07 8.36
CA ILE A 362 -15.70 6.89 9.00
C ILE A 362 -16.26 7.71 10.18
N SER A 363 -17.52 8.13 10.11
CA SER A 363 -18.16 8.97 11.15
C SER A 363 -18.37 8.25 12.49
N GLU A 364 -18.77 6.98 12.47
CA GLU A 364 -18.93 6.17 13.68
C GLU A 364 -17.56 5.95 14.35
N ARG A 365 -16.56 5.58 13.53
CA ARG A 365 -15.16 5.44 13.95
C ARG A 365 -14.62 6.70 14.61
N GLN A 366 -14.78 7.86 13.97
CA GLN A 366 -14.32 9.14 14.53
C GLN A 366 -14.93 9.45 15.91
N THR A 367 -16.23 9.18 16.08
CA THR A 367 -16.92 9.43 17.35
C THR A 367 -16.38 8.54 18.46
N MET A 368 -16.24 7.24 18.19
CA MET A 368 -15.68 6.27 19.13
C MET A 368 -14.23 6.61 19.51
N LEU A 369 -13.38 6.89 18.51
CA LEU A 369 -11.97 7.22 18.73
C LEU A 369 -11.78 8.49 19.56
N ARG A 370 -12.66 9.51 19.38
CA ARG A 370 -12.63 10.72 20.23
C ARG A 370 -12.95 10.38 21.68
N ALA A 371 -14.01 9.61 21.93
CA ALA A 371 -14.38 9.21 23.29
C ALA A 371 -13.25 8.41 23.97
N LEU A 372 -12.69 7.42 23.27
CA LEU A 372 -11.57 6.64 23.79
C LEU A 372 -10.33 7.49 24.05
N ALA A 373 -10.02 8.45 23.18
CA ALA A 373 -8.86 9.32 23.35
C ALA A 373 -8.93 10.16 24.64
N ASP A 374 -10.14 10.51 25.10
CA ASP A 374 -10.34 11.28 26.33
C ASP A 374 -10.24 10.41 27.61
N GLU A 375 -10.46 9.10 27.50
CA GLU A 375 -10.51 8.17 28.63
C GLU A 375 -9.21 7.40 28.86
N VAL A 376 -8.48 7.09 27.79
CA VAL A 376 -7.36 6.15 27.86
C VAL A 376 -6.14 6.77 28.55
N PRO A 377 -5.57 6.12 29.59
CA PRO A 377 -4.36 6.58 30.23
C PRO A 377 -3.15 6.43 29.31
N ILE A 378 -2.38 7.49 29.17
CA ILE A 378 -1.20 7.53 28.29
C ILE A 378 0.04 7.19 29.10
N ALA A 379 0.88 6.28 28.59
CA ALA A 379 2.15 5.94 29.22
C ALA A 379 3.08 7.17 29.28
N GLY A 380 3.58 7.46 30.48
CA GLY A 380 4.37 8.67 30.75
C GLY A 380 3.53 9.91 31.09
N GLY A 381 2.20 9.85 30.98
CA GLY A 381 1.27 10.94 31.30
C GLY A 381 1.26 12.07 30.27
N GLY A 382 0.45 13.11 30.55
CA GLY A 382 0.27 14.25 29.65
C GLY A 382 -0.49 13.91 28.37
N PRO A 383 -0.41 14.73 27.31
CA PRO A 383 -1.17 14.53 26.07
C PRO A 383 -0.60 13.45 25.14
N GLY A 384 0.52 12.80 25.50
CA GLY A 384 1.23 11.86 24.64
C GLY A 384 2.09 12.53 23.55
N ARG A 385 2.95 11.74 22.90
CA ARG A 385 3.84 12.20 21.82
C ARG A 385 3.07 12.32 20.52
N ILE A 386 3.18 13.47 19.84
CA ILE A 386 2.67 13.69 18.48
C ILE A 386 3.71 13.31 17.42
N GLY A 387 4.97 13.75 17.59
CA GLY A 387 6.11 13.38 16.73
C GLY A 387 6.05 13.94 15.30
N THR A 388 5.69 15.21 15.13
CA THR A 388 5.56 15.84 13.80
C THR A 388 6.91 16.02 13.10
N GLU A 389 7.93 16.51 13.79
CA GLU A 389 9.22 16.84 13.16
C GLU A 389 10.02 15.60 12.82
N GLU A 390 10.03 14.59 13.70
CA GLU A 390 10.68 13.30 13.46
C GLU A 390 10.07 12.57 12.26
N TYR A 391 8.74 12.62 12.14
CA TYR A 391 8.02 12.09 11.00
C TYR A 391 8.40 12.79 9.69
N ARG A 392 8.44 14.12 9.72
CA ARG A 392 8.84 14.94 8.57
C ARG A 392 10.29 14.71 8.17
N GLU A 393 11.19 14.57 9.13
CA GLU A 393 12.60 14.26 8.86
C GLU A 393 12.75 12.89 8.20
N ALA A 394 12.09 11.85 8.74
CA ALA A 394 12.13 10.49 8.20
C ALA A 394 11.60 10.40 6.76
N LEU A 395 10.53 11.15 6.43
CA LEU A 395 9.96 11.15 5.08
C LEU A 395 10.61 12.11 4.09
N SER A 396 11.39 13.09 4.55
CA SER A 396 11.99 14.11 3.70
C SER A 396 12.73 13.57 2.47
N PRO A 397 13.54 12.49 2.55
CA PRO A 397 14.20 11.92 1.38
C PRO A 397 13.26 11.31 0.33
N HIS A 398 12.05 10.92 0.74
CA HIS A 398 11.09 10.20 -0.11
C HIS A 398 9.95 11.09 -0.60
N TRP A 399 9.74 12.25 0.02
CA TRP A 399 8.59 13.14 -0.17
C TRP A 399 8.24 13.42 -1.63
N GLU A 400 9.22 13.81 -2.45
CA GLU A 400 9.00 14.13 -3.87
C GLU A 400 8.52 12.92 -4.68
N SER A 401 9.03 11.73 -4.36
CA SER A 401 8.63 10.49 -5.02
C SER A 401 7.22 10.06 -4.62
N LEU A 402 6.84 10.25 -3.34
CA LEU A 402 5.49 9.96 -2.85
C LEU A 402 4.46 10.86 -3.53
N LEU A 403 4.74 12.17 -3.65
CA LEU A 403 3.89 13.12 -4.36
C LEU A 403 3.77 12.75 -5.86
N ALA A 404 4.87 12.36 -6.51
CA ALA A 404 4.85 11.93 -7.90
C ALA A 404 3.97 10.69 -8.11
N ASP A 405 4.06 9.72 -7.20
CA ASP A 405 3.25 8.51 -7.24
C ASP A 405 1.76 8.81 -7.09
N GLU A 406 1.40 9.77 -6.24
CA GLU A 406 0.01 10.22 -6.09
C GLU A 406 -0.52 10.81 -7.40
N VAL A 407 0.23 11.72 -8.05
CA VAL A 407 -0.17 12.28 -9.35
C VAL A 407 -0.35 11.18 -10.40
N SER A 408 0.48 10.13 -10.35
CA SER A 408 0.43 9.01 -11.29
C SER A 408 -0.88 8.20 -11.23
N LYS A 409 -1.64 8.31 -10.13
CA LYS A 409 -2.97 7.68 -9.99
C LYS A 409 -4.01 8.28 -10.92
N ARG A 410 -3.80 9.53 -11.36
CA ARG A 410 -4.71 10.31 -12.21
C ARG A 410 -6.10 10.54 -11.59
N ASP A 411 -6.19 10.48 -10.27
CA ASP A 411 -7.37 10.90 -9.51
C ASP A 411 -7.24 12.40 -9.18
N TYR A 412 -7.21 13.23 -10.21
CA TYR A 412 -6.76 14.62 -10.10
C TYR A 412 -7.58 15.45 -9.12
N GLU A 413 -8.90 15.22 -9.04
CA GLU A 413 -9.78 15.94 -8.11
C GLU A 413 -9.42 15.64 -6.65
N ARG A 414 -9.17 14.37 -6.34
CA ARG A 414 -8.75 13.92 -5.00
C ARG A 414 -7.32 14.36 -4.69
N THR A 415 -6.41 14.22 -5.64
CA THR A 415 -5.01 14.66 -5.52
C THR A 415 -4.94 16.17 -5.28
N GLU A 416 -5.78 16.97 -5.93
CA GLU A 416 -5.84 18.41 -5.72
C GLU A 416 -6.22 18.77 -4.27
N ARG A 417 -7.25 18.13 -3.71
CA ARG A 417 -7.63 18.31 -2.29
C ARG A 417 -6.52 17.90 -1.33
N LEU A 418 -5.86 16.77 -1.58
CA LEU A 418 -4.72 16.32 -0.78
C LEU A 418 -3.59 17.35 -0.83
N PHE A 419 -3.25 17.86 -2.01
CA PHE A 419 -2.18 18.84 -2.17
C PHE A 419 -2.53 20.17 -1.51
N ASP A 420 -3.79 20.62 -1.57
CA ASP A 420 -4.23 21.82 -0.85
C ASP A 420 -4.09 21.67 0.66
N ALA A 421 -4.45 20.51 1.22
CA ALA A 421 -4.23 20.21 2.63
C ALA A 421 -2.73 20.19 2.99
N LEU A 422 -1.90 19.53 2.18
CA LEU A 422 -0.45 19.47 2.41
C LEU A 422 0.24 20.84 2.30
N ILE A 423 -0.23 21.70 1.39
CA ILE A 423 0.23 23.08 1.27
C ILE A 423 -0.14 23.88 2.53
N ALA A 424 -1.36 23.71 3.04
CA ALA A 424 -1.80 24.35 4.28
C ALA A 424 -0.96 23.90 5.49
N ASP A 425 -0.51 22.64 5.52
CA ASP A 425 0.37 22.10 6.56
C ASP A 425 1.81 22.63 6.48
N GLY A 426 2.21 23.17 5.32
CA GLY A 426 3.49 23.86 5.09
C GLY A 426 4.72 22.96 4.96
N PHE A 427 4.59 21.63 5.12
CA PHE A 427 5.73 20.72 5.00
C PHE A 427 6.17 20.56 3.54
N ARG A 428 7.38 21.03 3.24
CA ARG A 428 7.96 21.00 1.88
C ARG A 428 6.96 21.50 0.82
N ALA A 429 6.35 22.65 1.10
CA ALA A 429 5.32 23.23 0.26
C ALA A 429 5.82 23.52 -1.17
N GLY A 430 7.10 23.86 -1.36
CA GLY A 430 7.70 24.03 -2.69
C GLY A 430 7.60 22.78 -3.55
N ALA A 431 7.91 21.62 -2.98
CA ALA A 431 7.76 20.33 -3.66
C ALA A 431 6.29 19.99 -3.95
N VAL A 432 5.37 20.29 -3.02
CA VAL A 432 3.93 20.04 -3.23
C VAL A 432 3.37 20.93 -4.34
N TYR A 433 3.68 22.23 -4.34
CA TYR A 433 3.28 23.15 -5.42
C TYR A 433 3.86 22.72 -6.78
N TYR A 434 5.11 22.25 -6.82
CA TYR A 434 5.69 21.72 -8.04
C TYR A 434 4.86 20.55 -8.57
N GLN A 435 4.54 19.58 -7.72
CA GLN A 435 3.75 18.41 -8.13
C GLN A 435 2.30 18.74 -8.44
N LYS A 436 1.73 19.77 -7.81
CA LYS A 436 0.42 20.32 -8.19
C LYS A 436 0.47 20.91 -9.61
N GLY A 437 1.55 21.57 -9.99
CA GLY A 437 1.76 22.02 -11.37
C GLY A 437 1.90 20.86 -12.37
N GLU A 438 2.63 19.80 -12.00
CA GLU A 438 2.76 18.59 -12.83
C GLU A 438 1.42 17.86 -12.98
N MET A 439 0.59 17.86 -11.94
CA MET A 439 -0.77 17.32 -11.96
C MET A 439 -1.62 18.04 -13.02
N TYR A 440 -1.70 19.37 -12.98
CA TYR A 440 -2.44 20.13 -14.01
C TYR A 440 -1.85 19.91 -15.41
N ARG A 441 -0.52 19.88 -15.54
CA ARG A 441 0.13 19.59 -16.83
C ARG A 441 -0.23 18.20 -17.37
N GLN A 442 -0.44 17.21 -16.51
CA GLN A 442 -0.85 15.85 -16.89
C GLN A 442 -2.35 15.72 -17.14
N ARG A 443 -3.18 16.47 -16.42
CA ARG A 443 -4.63 16.53 -16.63
C ARG A 443 -4.94 17.14 -18.00
N GLY A 444 -4.35 18.30 -18.30
CA GLY A 444 -4.36 18.88 -19.64
C GLY A 444 -5.72 19.39 -20.10
N ASP A 445 -6.61 19.73 -19.16
CA ASP A 445 -7.89 20.35 -19.45
C ASP A 445 -7.72 21.82 -19.89
N GLU A 446 -8.79 22.42 -20.41
CA GLU A 446 -8.79 23.85 -20.75
C GLU A 446 -8.49 24.70 -19.50
N GLY A 447 -7.47 25.57 -19.59
CA GLY A 447 -7.00 26.40 -18.46
C GLY A 447 -5.92 25.76 -17.59
N ASP A 448 -5.63 24.46 -17.73
CA ASP A 448 -4.64 23.78 -16.88
C ASP A 448 -3.22 24.29 -17.06
N GLU A 449 -2.85 24.79 -18.24
CA GLU A 449 -1.53 25.39 -18.41
C GLU A 449 -1.36 26.67 -17.57
N ASP A 450 -2.42 27.46 -17.38
CA ASP A 450 -2.38 28.66 -16.51
C ASP A 450 -2.31 28.25 -15.04
N LEU A 451 -3.10 27.25 -14.64
CA LEU A 451 -3.04 26.67 -13.30
C LEU A 451 -1.66 26.07 -12.99
N ALA A 452 -1.06 25.36 -13.96
CA ALA A 452 0.28 24.81 -13.85
C ALA A 452 1.34 25.91 -13.68
N LEU A 453 1.29 26.97 -14.50
CA LEU A 453 2.20 28.11 -14.36
C LEU A 453 2.04 28.81 -13.00
N ALA A 454 0.81 29.00 -12.52
CA ALA A 454 0.55 29.57 -11.21
C ALA A 454 1.13 28.70 -10.08
N ALA A 455 0.90 27.38 -10.13
CA ALA A 455 1.44 26.43 -9.17
C ALA A 455 2.99 26.41 -9.20
N TYR A 456 3.60 26.38 -10.39
CA TYR A 456 5.06 26.45 -10.49
C TYR A 456 5.63 27.78 -9.99
N HIS A 457 4.95 28.90 -10.24
CA HIS A 457 5.37 30.19 -9.69
C HIS A 457 5.30 30.19 -8.16
N ALA A 458 4.23 29.66 -7.58
CA ALA A 458 4.10 29.49 -6.14
C ALA A 458 5.22 28.60 -5.59
N ALA A 459 5.53 27.47 -6.24
CA ALA A 459 6.65 26.61 -5.86
C ALA A 459 7.97 27.40 -5.78
N THR A 460 8.26 28.25 -6.77
CA THR A 460 9.52 29.01 -6.78
C THR A 460 9.72 30.01 -5.63
N GLN A 461 8.67 30.28 -4.84
CA GLN A 461 8.76 31.09 -3.62
C GLN A 461 9.36 30.33 -2.44
N PHE A 462 9.51 29.01 -2.55
CA PHE A 462 10.03 28.16 -1.48
C PHE A 462 11.44 27.64 -1.79
N ILE A 463 12.23 27.47 -0.75
CA ILE A 463 13.62 27.00 -0.86
C ILE A 463 13.73 25.52 -1.25
N ASP A 464 12.71 24.73 -0.91
CA ASP A 464 12.65 23.29 -1.19
C ASP A 464 12.09 22.95 -2.57
N ALA A 465 11.78 23.96 -3.40
CA ALA A 465 11.29 23.73 -4.75
C ALA A 465 12.35 23.04 -5.61
N PRO A 466 12.01 21.91 -6.26
CA PRO A 466 12.98 21.18 -7.08
C PRO A 466 13.36 22.03 -8.31
N PRO A 467 14.63 22.01 -8.76
CA PRO A 467 15.07 22.76 -9.94
C PRO A 467 14.20 22.54 -11.19
N GLU A 468 13.63 21.34 -11.33
CA GLU A 468 12.76 20.91 -12.41
C GLU A 468 11.55 21.82 -12.61
N VAL A 469 11.13 22.57 -11.59
CA VAL A 469 10.08 23.60 -11.70
C VAL A 469 10.40 24.62 -12.79
N PHE A 470 11.67 25.02 -12.92
CA PHE A 470 12.11 26.00 -13.91
C PHE A 470 12.13 25.41 -15.32
N ARG A 471 12.49 24.13 -15.45
CA ARG A 471 12.38 23.40 -16.72
C ARG A 471 10.92 23.30 -17.16
N ALA A 472 10.01 22.93 -16.26
CA ALA A 472 8.58 22.79 -16.55
C ALA A 472 7.94 24.14 -16.96
N ARG A 473 8.28 25.23 -16.26
CA ARG A 473 7.88 26.60 -16.64
C ARG A 473 8.39 26.98 -18.02
N GLY A 474 9.68 26.74 -18.29
CA GLY A 474 10.29 27.04 -19.59
C GLY A 474 9.59 26.32 -20.75
N GLN A 475 9.18 25.07 -20.54
CA GLN A 475 8.42 24.29 -21.54
C GLN A 475 7.06 24.90 -21.85
N ILE A 476 6.34 25.40 -20.84
CA ILE A 476 5.04 26.06 -21.08
C ILE A 476 5.26 27.39 -21.80
N PHE A 477 6.18 28.23 -21.35
CA PHE A 477 6.48 29.52 -21.99
C PHE A 477 6.89 29.35 -23.46
N GLN A 478 7.73 28.35 -23.74
CA GLN A 478 8.15 28.03 -25.11
C GLN A 478 6.96 27.66 -25.99
N ARG A 479 6.02 26.81 -25.53
CA ARG A 479 4.82 26.45 -26.30
C ARG A 479 3.92 27.66 -26.58
N ARG A 480 3.92 28.64 -25.68
CA ARG A 480 3.17 29.90 -25.82
C ARG A 480 3.88 30.95 -26.66
N GLY A 481 5.10 30.69 -27.15
CA GLY A 481 5.92 31.65 -27.90
C GLY A 481 6.53 32.76 -27.03
N LEU A 482 6.50 32.60 -25.71
CA LEU A 482 7.09 33.52 -24.72
C LEU A 482 8.58 33.19 -24.56
N ASN A 483 9.36 33.51 -25.59
CA ASN A 483 10.75 33.06 -25.73
C ASN A 483 11.70 33.65 -24.68
N VAL A 484 11.44 34.88 -24.22
CA VAL A 484 12.25 35.55 -23.19
C VAL A 484 12.09 34.82 -21.86
N GLU A 485 10.85 34.61 -21.43
CA GLU A 485 10.47 33.93 -20.20
C GLU A 485 10.90 32.46 -20.22
N ALA A 486 10.79 31.81 -21.38
CA ALA A 486 11.27 30.45 -21.59
C ALA A 486 12.79 30.35 -21.39
N ARG A 487 13.56 31.28 -21.99
CA ARG A 487 15.01 31.35 -21.85
C ARG A 487 15.42 31.58 -20.40
N GLU A 488 14.81 32.55 -19.72
CA GLU A 488 15.09 32.85 -18.32
C GLU A 488 14.84 31.64 -17.42
N SER A 489 13.71 30.95 -17.64
CA SER A 489 13.36 29.75 -16.87
C SER A 489 14.37 28.62 -17.12
N TYR A 490 14.72 28.33 -18.37
CA TYR A 490 15.70 27.29 -18.68
C TYR A 490 17.12 27.62 -18.17
N ALA A 491 17.53 28.90 -18.21
CA ALA A 491 18.80 29.33 -17.66
C ALA A 491 18.85 29.12 -16.14
N GLU A 492 17.76 29.44 -15.44
CA GLU A 492 17.63 29.22 -14.00
C GLU A 492 17.64 27.73 -13.64
N TYR A 493 17.02 26.86 -14.46
CA TYR A 493 17.12 25.40 -14.30
C TYR A 493 18.57 24.92 -14.33
N ILE A 494 19.34 25.30 -15.35
CA ILE A 494 20.75 24.90 -15.47
C ILE A 494 21.59 25.47 -14.32
N ARG A 495 21.30 26.71 -13.88
CA ARG A 495 22.00 27.33 -12.75
C ARG A 495 21.79 26.56 -11.45
N ARG A 496 20.58 26.05 -11.22
CA ARG A 496 20.24 25.27 -10.01
C ARG A 496 20.58 23.79 -10.12
N ASN A 497 20.66 23.24 -11.32
CA ASN A 497 21.02 21.85 -11.58
C ASN A 497 22.13 21.76 -12.66
N PRO A 498 23.38 22.15 -12.32
CA PRO A 498 24.48 22.23 -13.30
C PRO A 498 24.92 20.86 -13.84
N GLU A 499 24.58 19.79 -13.14
CA GLU A 499 24.88 18.39 -13.49
C GLU A 499 23.67 17.65 -14.06
N ALA A 500 22.60 18.37 -14.43
CA ALA A 500 21.42 17.76 -15.03
C ALA A 500 21.78 16.94 -16.28
N THR A 501 21.23 15.73 -16.38
CA THR A 501 21.53 14.80 -17.49
C THR A 501 21.04 15.33 -18.84
N ASP A 502 19.99 16.14 -18.83
CA ASP A 502 19.41 16.82 -19.99
C ASP A 502 19.99 18.23 -20.21
N ARG A 503 21.00 18.67 -19.44
CA ARG A 503 21.56 20.03 -19.53
C ARG A 503 21.91 20.46 -20.96
N LYS A 504 22.62 19.61 -21.70
CA LYS A 504 23.02 19.91 -23.10
C LYS A 504 21.82 20.10 -24.02
N MET A 505 20.74 19.36 -23.78
CA MET A 505 19.48 19.52 -24.51
C MET A 505 18.88 20.90 -24.19
N ILE A 506 18.82 21.27 -22.91
CA ILE A 506 18.26 22.56 -22.49
C ILE A 506 19.11 23.73 -23.01
N GLU A 507 20.45 23.65 -22.98
CA GLU A 507 21.35 24.65 -23.57
C GLU A 507 21.11 24.83 -25.08
N PHE A 508 20.88 23.72 -25.80
CA PHE A 508 20.52 23.77 -27.22
C PHE A 508 19.16 24.45 -27.44
N VAL A 509 18.16 24.12 -26.62
CA VAL A 509 16.84 24.76 -26.67
C VAL A 509 16.95 26.27 -26.45
N ILE A 510 17.72 26.72 -25.45
CA ILE A 510 17.96 28.14 -25.17
C ILE A 510 18.52 28.87 -26.40
N GLY A 511 19.50 28.26 -27.09
CA GLY A 511 20.10 28.83 -28.30
C GLY A 511 19.10 28.97 -29.46
N GLY A 512 18.11 28.08 -29.53
CA GLY A 512 17.06 28.10 -30.55
C GLY A 512 15.92 29.11 -30.32
N LEU A 513 15.77 29.65 -29.10
CA LEU A 513 14.65 30.54 -28.75
C LEU A 513 14.76 31.95 -29.38
N GLY A 514 15.91 32.32 -29.98
CA GLY A 514 16.12 33.62 -30.65
C GLY A 514 16.15 34.83 -29.70
N SER A 515 17.11 35.75 -29.86
CA SER A 515 17.37 36.86 -28.91
C SER A 515 16.10 37.62 -28.51
#